data_AF-A0A2V6PP48-F1
#
_entry.id   AF-A0A2V6PP48-F1
#
_cell.length_a   1.000
_cell.length_b   1.000
_cell.length_c   1.000
_cell.angle_alpha   90.00
_cell.angle_beta   90.00
_cell.angle_gamma   90.00
#
_symmetry.space_group_name_H-M   'P 1'
#
loop_
_entity.id
_entity.type
_entity.pdbx_description
1 polymer ?
#
loop_
_entity_poly.entity_id
_entity_poly.type
_entity_poly.pdbx_seq_one_letter_code
_entity_poly.pdbx_strand_id
1 'polypeptide(L)'
;MSKPALPENHVPAVFSHKFGPLIKGVLGGYDRLRFRGTLRPLYSPKWMRALLCSAKILLKDFAQHAQNLSHQIGDLARQSAADQKRPYQYVRGSSSSFNKEAWIERTAQKDRIQEGLIAVLGAVEPCSVMTVRANHQTQRLEPVHELRKCLHFYHYFEDPIFGRSHVRVQSWYPFTVDVCLNGRAMLARQMDQHHLAYRQADNCFLDLADPQAAQKLAAAQERLDWVAHLNRLLALAHPAYRRILEPLYHLQYYWTNTQSEYATDLLFKDPEQLAALYPAFVHHGIMTFRTPRVMRFLGHQVPVKSGKVNGRFKGPARTDRLERHEGVCLRHGVGINGIKIYDKFAQLLRVETTLNAPEVFKVYRKDPASSPLKRLPLPGNKKVALKLPRKSLTTCVAPQVANPPRRWQRLRRSVTDMPRRAEVSRAANRRYLEALASTRATEPLGAAVKNLCRPVHKDGYRFRALNPFSPADATLLEILSRGEWTINGLRNADLRKHLYPLPARSPEQARRRSAAVSRKLRLLRAHGLIRKVQGSHRYLLSEDGRKLITPLLTARNADVQQLTALAA
;
A
#
# COMPACT_ATOMS: atom_id res chain seq x y z
N MET A 1 -26.93 29.08 -2.39
CA MET A 1 -26.69 27.74 -2.96
C MET A 1 -26.03 26.85 -1.91
N SER A 2 -26.67 25.76 -1.47
CA SER A 2 -26.10 24.85 -0.48
C SER A 2 -24.84 24.17 -1.06
N LYS A 3 -23.70 24.32 -0.39
CA LYS A 3 -22.45 23.63 -0.76
C LYS A 3 -22.72 22.12 -0.84
N PRO A 4 -22.25 21.39 -1.86
CA PRO A 4 -22.34 19.94 -1.86
C PRO A 4 -21.55 19.42 -0.65
N ALA A 5 -22.25 18.87 0.34
CA ALA A 5 -21.62 18.27 1.50
C ALA A 5 -20.91 17.00 1.04
N LEU A 6 -19.59 17.11 0.82
CA LEU A 6 -18.76 15.95 0.52
C LEU A 6 -18.81 14.99 1.72
N PRO A 7 -18.78 13.66 1.51
CA PRO A 7 -18.89 12.71 2.61
C PRO A 7 -17.73 12.91 3.61
N GLU A 8 -18.05 13.39 4.80
CA GLU A 8 -17.07 13.70 5.86
C GLU A 8 -16.21 12.49 6.24
N ASN A 9 -16.77 11.30 6.03
CA ASN A 9 -16.14 10.01 6.23
C ASN A 9 -14.87 9.84 5.38
N HIS A 10 -14.78 10.52 4.23
CA HIS A 10 -13.72 10.37 3.23
C HIS A 10 -12.93 11.66 3.07
N VAL A 11 -13.61 12.81 3.11
CA VAL A 11 -12.99 14.12 2.92
C VAL A 11 -13.09 14.91 4.23
N PRO A 12 -11.97 15.38 4.81
CA PRO A 12 -12.01 16.16 6.04
C PRO A 12 -12.60 17.56 5.77
N ALA A 13 -13.28 18.13 6.77
CA ALA A 13 -13.95 19.43 6.67
C ALA A 13 -13.04 20.55 6.15
N VAL A 14 -11.78 20.61 6.59
CA VAL A 14 -10.79 21.61 6.14
C VAL A 14 -10.52 21.51 4.63
N PHE A 15 -10.44 20.29 4.10
CA PHE A 15 -10.24 20.08 2.66
C PHE A 15 -11.52 20.39 1.88
N SER A 16 -12.68 19.98 2.39
CA SER A 16 -13.98 20.28 1.79
C SER A 16 -14.25 21.79 1.76
N HIS A 17 -13.89 22.53 2.80
CA HIS A 17 -14.05 23.98 2.82
C HIS A 17 -13.22 24.67 1.73
N LYS A 18 -11.97 24.25 1.55
CA LYS A 18 -11.02 24.88 0.62
C LYS A 18 -11.20 24.45 -0.84
N PHE A 19 -11.49 23.17 -1.09
CA PHE A 19 -11.51 22.59 -2.43
C PHE A 19 -12.86 21.99 -2.83
N GLY A 20 -13.84 21.95 -1.92
CA GLY A 20 -15.16 21.37 -2.17
C GLY A 20 -15.89 21.93 -3.38
N PRO A 21 -15.88 23.26 -3.65
CA PRO A 21 -16.49 23.81 -4.85
C PRO A 21 -15.93 23.25 -6.17
N LEU A 22 -14.70 22.74 -6.17
CA LEU A 22 -14.01 22.18 -7.35
C LEU A 22 -14.33 20.70 -7.57
N ILE A 23 -14.95 20.02 -6.60
CA ILE A 23 -15.16 18.57 -6.59
C ILE A 23 -16.58 18.26 -7.05
N LYS A 24 -16.71 17.40 -8.05
CA LYS A 24 -18.00 16.87 -8.53
C LYS A 24 -18.45 15.62 -7.79
N GLY A 25 -17.51 14.82 -7.28
CA GLY A 25 -17.83 13.56 -6.62
C GLY A 25 -16.68 12.97 -5.81
N VAL A 26 -17.01 12.10 -4.87
CA VAL A 26 -16.05 11.37 -4.04
C VAL A 26 -16.40 9.90 -4.03
N LEU A 27 -15.41 9.04 -4.23
CA LEU A 27 -15.59 7.60 -4.16
C LEU A 27 -14.45 6.92 -3.39
N GLY A 28 -14.76 6.42 -2.20
CA GLY A 28 -13.87 5.57 -1.41
C GLY A 28 -14.20 4.09 -1.54
N GLY A 29 -13.18 3.25 -1.63
CA GLY A 29 -13.38 1.80 -1.69
C GLY A 29 -12.08 1.02 -1.87
N TYR A 30 -12.18 -0.31 -1.94
CA TYR A 30 -11.05 -1.16 -2.27
C TYR A 30 -10.64 -1.00 -3.73
N ASP A 31 -9.33 -1.00 -3.99
CA ASP A 31 -8.75 -1.06 -5.34
C ASP A 31 -8.17 -2.45 -5.57
N ARG A 32 -6.97 -2.75 -5.06
CA ARG A 32 -6.38 -4.09 -5.10
C ARG A 32 -6.59 -4.86 -3.81
N LEU A 33 -7.04 -6.12 -3.93
CA LEU A 33 -7.13 -7.06 -2.82
C LEU A 33 -6.33 -8.33 -3.13
N ARG A 34 -5.43 -8.71 -2.23
CA ARG A 34 -4.73 -10.00 -2.27
C ARG A 34 -5.02 -10.81 -1.02
N PHE A 35 -5.52 -12.02 -1.22
CA PHE A 35 -5.80 -12.97 -0.18
C PHE A 35 -4.88 -14.17 -0.29
N ARG A 36 -4.61 -14.81 0.85
CA ARG A 36 -3.88 -16.06 0.95
C ARG A 36 -4.65 -17.04 1.81
N GLY A 37 -4.94 -18.19 1.23
CA GLY A 37 -5.44 -19.38 1.90
C GLY A 37 -4.26 -20.23 2.36
N THR A 38 -4.30 -20.65 3.62
CA THR A 38 -3.28 -21.52 4.21
C THR A 38 -3.91 -22.70 4.95
N LEU A 39 -3.35 -23.88 4.75
CA LEU A 39 -3.62 -25.06 5.56
C LEU A 39 -2.64 -25.05 6.74
N ARG A 40 -2.97 -24.28 7.78
CA ARG A 40 -2.02 -23.92 8.87
C ARG A 40 -1.23 -25.09 9.46
N PRO A 41 -1.82 -26.28 9.72
CA PRO A 41 -1.06 -27.42 10.23
C PRO A 41 0.12 -27.85 9.35
N LEU A 42 0.01 -27.69 8.02
CA LEU A 42 1.05 -28.08 7.07
C LEU A 42 2.29 -27.16 7.09
N TYR A 43 2.24 -26.01 7.77
CA TYR A 43 3.39 -25.12 7.93
C TYR A 43 4.22 -25.44 9.18
N SER A 44 3.75 -26.33 10.06
CA SER A 44 4.49 -26.73 11.25
C SER A 44 5.10 -28.12 11.04
N PRO A 45 6.43 -28.28 11.07
CA PRO A 45 7.10 -29.58 11.01
C PRO A 45 6.51 -30.65 11.94
N LYS A 46 6.19 -30.24 13.17
CA LYS A 46 5.60 -31.12 14.19
C LYS A 46 4.22 -31.64 13.77
N TRP A 47 3.33 -30.74 13.33
CA TRP A 47 1.99 -31.12 12.89
C TRP A 47 2.01 -31.86 11.57
N MET A 48 2.90 -31.48 10.65
CA MET A 48 3.13 -32.17 9.39
C MET A 48 3.47 -33.64 9.64
N ARG A 49 4.40 -33.92 10.56
CA ARG A 49 4.73 -35.31 10.94
C ARG A 49 3.50 -36.06 11.44
N ALA A 50 2.71 -35.45 12.33
CA ALA A 50 1.51 -36.08 12.88
C ALA A 50 0.47 -36.41 11.80
N LEU A 51 0.26 -35.47 10.86
CA LEU A 51 -0.65 -35.63 9.74
C LEU A 51 -0.19 -36.74 8.79
N LEU A 52 1.08 -36.74 8.38
CA LEU A 52 1.64 -37.78 7.52
C LEU A 52 1.55 -39.16 8.17
N CYS A 53 1.89 -39.27 9.47
CA CYS A 53 1.77 -40.53 10.21
C CYS A 53 0.33 -41.05 10.21
N SER A 54 -0.66 -40.18 10.43
CA SER A 54 -2.05 -40.60 10.40
C SER A 54 -2.56 -40.93 8.99
N ALA A 55 -2.05 -40.23 7.98
CA ALA A 55 -2.32 -40.52 6.58
C ALA A 55 -1.62 -41.79 6.10
N LYS A 56 -0.87 -42.48 6.99
CA LYS A 56 -0.04 -43.65 6.69
C LYS A 56 1.01 -43.38 5.61
N ILE A 57 1.50 -42.15 5.52
CA ILE A 57 2.57 -41.75 4.61
C ILE A 57 3.90 -41.80 5.37
N LEU A 58 4.81 -42.68 4.95
CA LEU A 58 6.14 -42.78 5.54
C LEU A 58 7.00 -41.58 5.12
N LEU A 59 7.84 -41.10 6.04
CA LEU A 59 8.70 -39.94 5.78
C LEU A 59 9.73 -40.18 4.65
N LYS A 60 10.17 -41.43 4.46
CA LYS A 60 11.07 -41.82 3.36
C LYS A 60 10.40 -41.73 1.98
N ASP A 61 9.09 -41.94 1.92
CA ASP A 61 8.30 -41.94 0.69
C ASP A 61 7.67 -40.56 0.40
N PHE A 62 7.90 -39.58 1.29
CA PHE A 62 7.29 -38.25 1.21
C PHE A 62 7.57 -37.55 -0.11
N ALA A 63 8.80 -37.64 -0.63
CA ALA A 63 9.17 -36.96 -1.87
C ALA A 63 8.35 -37.46 -3.06
N GLN A 64 8.24 -38.78 -3.20
CA GLN A 64 7.43 -39.41 -4.25
C GLN A 64 5.94 -39.09 -4.07
N HIS A 65 5.42 -39.17 -2.85
CA HIS A 65 4.04 -38.81 -2.53
C HIS A 65 3.71 -37.37 -2.92
N ALA A 66 4.55 -36.41 -2.50
CA ALA A 66 4.36 -35.00 -2.80
C ALA A 66 4.48 -34.70 -4.31
N GLN A 67 5.35 -35.42 -5.02
CA GLN A 67 5.47 -35.31 -6.48
C GLN A 67 4.23 -35.83 -7.19
N ASN A 68 3.70 -37.00 -6.79
CA ASN A 68 2.48 -37.56 -7.34
C ASN A 68 1.29 -36.62 -7.15
N LEU A 69 1.14 -36.04 -5.95
CA LEU A 69 0.11 -35.02 -5.70
C LEU A 69 0.30 -33.78 -6.57
N SER A 70 1.53 -33.32 -6.75
CA SER A 70 1.83 -32.17 -7.61
C SER A 70 1.47 -32.44 -9.07
N HIS A 71 1.73 -33.66 -9.57
CA HIS A 71 1.32 -34.05 -10.92
C HIS A 71 -0.21 -34.09 -11.04
N GLN A 72 -0.89 -34.72 -10.09
CA GLN A 72 -2.35 -34.80 -10.05
C GLN A 72 -3.01 -33.41 -10.03
N ILE A 73 -2.49 -32.46 -9.25
CA ILE A 73 -2.97 -31.07 -9.24
C ILE A 73 -2.79 -30.43 -10.62
N GLY A 74 -1.64 -30.67 -11.26
CA GLY A 74 -1.37 -30.15 -12.60
C GLY A 74 -2.25 -30.76 -13.69
N ASP A 75 -2.51 -32.06 -13.63
CA ASP A 75 -3.39 -32.77 -14.56
C ASP A 75 -4.82 -32.23 -14.45
N LEU A 76 -5.33 -32.06 -13.22
CA LEU A 76 -6.64 -31.47 -12.99
C LEU A 76 -6.73 -30.03 -13.47
N ALA A 77 -5.68 -29.23 -13.31
CA ALA A 77 -5.65 -27.86 -13.81
C ALA A 77 -5.70 -27.80 -15.34
N ARG A 78 -4.98 -28.71 -16.02
CA ARG A 78 -5.02 -28.86 -17.49
C ARG A 78 -6.39 -29.36 -17.95
N GLN A 79 -6.93 -30.38 -17.29
CA GLN A 79 -8.24 -30.95 -17.60
C GLN A 79 -9.34 -29.91 -17.44
N SER A 80 -9.35 -29.15 -16.35
CA SER A 80 -10.32 -28.08 -16.12
C SER A 80 -10.29 -27.00 -17.21
N ALA A 81 -9.13 -26.71 -17.78
CA ALA A 81 -9.01 -25.78 -18.90
C ALA A 81 -9.57 -26.42 -20.19
N ALA A 82 -9.21 -27.67 -20.47
CA ALA A 82 -9.68 -28.43 -21.63
C ALA A 82 -11.20 -28.61 -21.65
N ASP A 83 -11.80 -29.01 -20.52
CA ASP A 83 -13.24 -29.21 -20.36
C ASP A 83 -14.04 -27.93 -20.68
N GLN A 84 -13.49 -26.78 -20.32
CA GLN A 84 -14.08 -25.46 -20.57
C GLN A 84 -13.64 -24.85 -21.90
N LYS A 85 -12.91 -25.61 -22.74
CA LYS A 85 -12.35 -25.16 -24.02
C LYS A 85 -11.50 -23.89 -23.88
N ARG A 86 -10.74 -23.79 -22.80
CA ARG A 86 -9.85 -22.65 -22.48
C ARG A 86 -8.38 -23.03 -22.62
N PRO A 87 -7.50 -22.08 -22.99
CA PRO A 87 -6.09 -22.37 -23.15
C PRO A 87 -5.39 -22.64 -21.81
N TYR A 88 -4.54 -23.66 -21.81
CA TYR A 88 -3.49 -23.85 -20.81
C TYR A 88 -2.15 -23.38 -21.42
N GLN A 89 -1.44 -22.49 -20.73
CA GLN A 89 -0.13 -22.01 -21.18
C GLN A 89 0.90 -22.14 -20.07
N TYR A 90 1.98 -22.89 -20.34
CA TYR A 90 3.14 -22.91 -19.45
C TYR A 90 4.03 -21.68 -19.70
N VAL A 91 4.35 -20.96 -18.64
CA VAL A 91 5.17 -19.73 -18.65
C VAL A 91 6.51 -20.04 -17.98
N ARG A 92 7.59 -19.93 -18.76
CA ARG A 92 8.96 -20.17 -18.27
C ARG A 92 9.46 -18.98 -17.46
N GLY A 93 9.32 -19.04 -16.13
CA GLY A 93 9.93 -18.12 -15.17
C GLY A 93 9.52 -16.65 -15.33
N SER A 94 10.19 -15.74 -14.61
CA SER A 94 9.95 -14.30 -14.65
C SER A 94 10.51 -13.64 -15.92
N SER A 95 10.23 -14.19 -17.10
CA SER A 95 10.73 -13.60 -18.33
C SER A 95 10.06 -12.24 -18.56
N SER A 96 10.87 -11.19 -18.73
CA SER A 96 10.39 -9.87 -19.17
C SER A 96 9.66 -9.91 -20.51
N SER A 97 9.78 -11.01 -21.25
CA SER A 97 9.14 -11.24 -22.54
C SER A 97 7.67 -11.67 -22.47
N PHE A 98 7.16 -12.17 -21.32
CA PHE A 98 5.77 -12.63 -21.21
C PHE A 98 5.00 -11.89 -20.11
N ASN A 99 4.18 -10.92 -20.52
CA ASN A 99 3.25 -10.25 -19.63
C ASN A 99 1.96 -11.08 -19.48
N LYS A 100 1.82 -11.77 -18.33
CA LYS A 100 0.65 -12.60 -18.00
C LYS A 100 -0.66 -11.82 -18.13
N GLU A 101 -0.73 -10.61 -17.57
CA GLU A 101 -1.97 -9.81 -17.56
C GLU A 101 -2.37 -9.38 -18.98
N ALA A 102 -1.42 -8.92 -19.79
CA ALA A 102 -1.69 -8.52 -21.18
C ALA A 102 -2.06 -9.71 -22.09
N TRP A 103 -1.52 -10.90 -21.84
CA TRP A 103 -1.93 -12.10 -22.55
C TRP A 103 -3.36 -12.52 -22.18
N ILE A 104 -3.68 -12.54 -20.89
CA ILE A 104 -5.03 -12.83 -20.40
C ILE A 104 -6.06 -11.85 -20.95
N GLU A 105 -5.72 -10.55 -21.00
CA GLU A 105 -6.62 -9.54 -21.53
C GLU A 105 -6.90 -9.75 -23.01
N ARG A 106 -5.86 -10.01 -23.81
CA ARG A 106 -6.03 -10.33 -25.24
C ARG A 106 -6.85 -11.60 -25.47
N THR A 107 -6.65 -12.64 -24.66
CA THR A 107 -7.44 -13.88 -24.73
C THR A 107 -8.90 -13.62 -24.42
N ALA A 108 -9.20 -12.90 -23.34
CA ALA A 108 -10.57 -12.58 -22.97
C ALA A 108 -11.29 -11.75 -24.04
N GLN A 109 -10.60 -10.78 -24.65
CA GLN A 109 -11.14 -9.96 -25.74
C GLN A 109 -11.36 -10.76 -27.01
N LYS A 110 -10.35 -11.54 -27.45
CA LYS A 110 -10.43 -12.39 -28.64
C LYS A 110 -11.60 -13.36 -28.57
N ASP A 111 -11.74 -14.02 -27.42
CA ASP A 111 -12.76 -15.06 -27.21
C ASP A 111 -14.09 -14.48 -26.67
N ARG A 112 -14.19 -13.15 -26.57
CA ARG A 112 -15.37 -12.39 -26.08
C ARG A 112 -15.95 -12.95 -24.76
N ILE A 113 -15.06 -13.25 -23.82
CA ILE A 113 -15.44 -13.88 -22.55
C ILE A 113 -16.09 -12.84 -21.64
N GLN A 114 -17.38 -13.03 -21.35
CA GLN A 114 -18.12 -12.17 -20.43
C GLN A 114 -18.19 -12.72 -19.00
N GLU A 115 -18.07 -14.04 -18.86
CA GLU A 115 -18.10 -14.76 -17.58
C GLU A 115 -17.34 -16.11 -17.71
N GLY A 116 -16.77 -16.59 -16.60
CA GLY A 116 -16.19 -17.93 -16.47
C GLY A 116 -14.66 -17.96 -16.51
N LEU A 117 -14.09 -19.15 -16.69
CA LEU A 117 -12.64 -19.32 -16.85
C LEU A 117 -12.16 -18.67 -18.15
N ILE A 118 -11.08 -17.92 -18.08
CA ILE A 118 -10.40 -17.33 -19.25
C ILE A 118 -9.29 -18.25 -19.72
N ALA A 119 -8.39 -18.62 -18.81
CA ALA A 119 -7.24 -19.46 -19.11
C ALA A 119 -6.59 -19.98 -17.82
N VAL A 120 -5.74 -21.00 -17.97
CA VAL A 120 -4.87 -21.51 -16.90
C VAL A 120 -3.41 -21.30 -17.28
N LEU A 121 -2.63 -20.65 -16.42
CA LEU A 121 -1.18 -20.52 -16.61
C LEU A 121 -0.41 -21.41 -15.63
N GLY A 122 0.50 -22.25 -16.13
CA GLY A 122 1.44 -22.98 -15.30
C GLY A 122 2.78 -22.24 -15.20
N ALA A 123 3.37 -22.10 -14.02
CA ALA A 123 4.67 -21.46 -13.86
C ALA A 123 5.47 -22.06 -12.68
N VAL A 124 6.79 -22.21 -12.83
CA VAL A 124 7.68 -22.55 -11.71
C VAL A 124 8.11 -21.28 -11.00
N GLU A 125 7.79 -21.16 -9.71
CA GLU A 125 8.05 -19.95 -8.92
C GLU A 125 8.71 -20.28 -7.57
N PRO A 126 9.55 -19.36 -7.03
CA PRO A 126 10.04 -19.48 -5.66
C PRO A 126 8.88 -19.48 -4.66
N CYS A 127 8.83 -20.52 -3.83
CA CYS A 127 7.74 -20.80 -2.91
C CYS A 127 8.29 -21.38 -1.60
N SER A 128 7.48 -21.22 -0.57
CA SER A 128 7.72 -21.87 0.72
C SER A 128 7.21 -23.29 0.65
N VAL A 129 8.08 -24.28 0.86
CA VAL A 129 7.72 -25.69 0.76
C VAL A 129 7.95 -26.43 2.06
N MET A 130 7.16 -27.48 2.25
CA MET A 130 7.46 -28.53 3.23
C MET A 130 8.16 -29.69 2.52
N THR A 131 9.25 -30.15 3.11
CA THR A 131 10.01 -31.32 2.65
C THR A 131 10.35 -32.23 3.82
N VAL A 132 11.00 -33.36 3.56
CA VAL A 132 11.62 -34.19 4.60
C VAL A 132 13.14 -34.20 4.38
N ARG A 133 13.89 -34.06 5.47
CA ARG A 133 15.37 -34.15 5.48
C ARG A 133 15.84 -35.06 6.59
N ALA A 134 17.01 -35.66 6.40
CA ALA A 134 17.74 -36.31 7.48
C ALA A 134 18.29 -35.24 8.44
N ASN A 135 18.10 -35.44 9.72
CA ASN A 135 18.70 -34.63 10.77
C ASN A 135 19.82 -35.44 11.43
N HIS A 136 21.07 -34.99 11.25
CA HIS A 136 22.25 -35.68 11.77
C HIS A 136 22.31 -35.71 13.30
N GLN A 137 21.72 -34.73 13.99
CA GLN A 137 21.71 -34.72 15.46
C GLN A 137 20.72 -35.74 16.02
N THR A 138 19.55 -35.89 15.39
CA THR A 138 18.51 -36.82 15.86
C THR A 138 18.57 -38.18 15.19
N GLN A 139 19.42 -38.35 14.17
CA GLN A 139 19.53 -39.54 13.33
C GLN A 139 18.18 -39.98 12.75
N ARG A 140 17.31 -39.01 12.42
CA ARG A 140 15.93 -39.25 11.97
C ARG A 140 15.57 -38.41 10.76
N LEU A 141 14.62 -38.91 9.99
CA LEU A 141 13.92 -38.11 8.99
C LEU A 141 12.92 -37.18 9.68
N GLU A 142 12.94 -35.90 9.31
CA GLU A 142 12.11 -34.86 9.88
C GLU A 142 11.52 -33.96 8.78
N PRO A 143 10.23 -33.59 8.87
CA PRO A 143 9.70 -32.53 8.03
C PRO A 143 10.43 -31.22 8.31
N VAL A 144 10.81 -30.49 7.27
CA VAL A 144 11.43 -29.18 7.38
C VAL A 144 10.83 -28.22 6.38
N HIS A 145 10.79 -26.95 6.77
CA HIS A 145 10.25 -25.88 5.96
C HIS A 145 11.40 -25.10 5.32
N GLU A 146 11.41 -25.01 3.99
CA GLU A 146 12.50 -24.43 3.21
C GLU A 146 11.97 -23.60 2.03
N LEU A 147 12.80 -22.70 1.52
CA LEU A 147 12.51 -21.96 0.29
C LEU A 147 13.02 -22.76 -0.91
N ARG A 148 12.12 -23.14 -1.81
CA ARG A 148 12.44 -23.83 -3.07
C ARG A 148 11.62 -23.25 -4.21
N LYS A 149 11.59 -23.94 -5.35
CA LYS A 149 10.67 -23.64 -6.44
C LYS A 149 9.72 -24.81 -6.61
N CYS A 150 8.49 -24.51 -6.98
CA CYS A 150 7.46 -25.49 -7.27
C CYS A 150 6.58 -24.98 -8.41
N LEU A 151 5.77 -25.87 -8.99
CA LEU A 151 4.77 -25.46 -9.98
C LEU A 151 3.62 -24.72 -9.28
N HIS A 152 3.17 -23.66 -9.92
CA HIS A 152 1.99 -22.90 -9.56
C HIS A 152 1.05 -22.86 -10.77
N PHE A 153 -0.24 -22.97 -10.50
CA PHE A 153 -1.30 -22.86 -11.50
C PHE A 153 -2.13 -21.62 -11.23
N TYR A 154 -2.19 -20.73 -12.20
CA TYR A 154 -2.99 -19.51 -12.15
C TYR A 154 -4.25 -19.72 -12.96
N HIS A 155 -5.39 -19.76 -12.29
CA HIS A 155 -6.70 -19.81 -12.92
C HIS A 155 -7.23 -18.38 -13.01
N TYR A 156 -7.31 -17.84 -14.23
CA TYR A 156 -7.86 -16.51 -14.47
C TYR A 156 -9.33 -16.61 -14.83
N PHE A 157 -10.15 -15.76 -14.22
CA PHE A 157 -11.59 -15.75 -14.39
C PHE A 157 -12.09 -14.36 -14.75
N GLU A 158 -13.17 -14.34 -15.53
CA GLU A 158 -14.14 -13.24 -15.51
C GLU A 158 -15.27 -13.66 -14.56
N ASP A 159 -15.16 -13.26 -13.29
CA ASP A 159 -16.08 -13.72 -12.25
C ASP A 159 -17.36 -12.86 -12.19
N PRO A 160 -18.56 -13.45 -12.03
CA PRO A 160 -19.81 -12.69 -12.01
C PRO A 160 -19.92 -11.69 -10.85
N ILE A 161 -19.18 -11.90 -9.75
CA ILE A 161 -19.19 -11.03 -8.57
C ILE A 161 -18.00 -10.09 -8.59
N PHE A 162 -16.80 -10.61 -8.85
CA PHE A 162 -15.55 -9.87 -8.70
C PHE A 162 -14.98 -9.29 -10.00
N GLY A 163 -15.55 -9.65 -11.16
CA GLY A 163 -14.99 -9.38 -12.46
C GLY A 163 -13.64 -10.09 -12.67
N ARG A 164 -12.76 -9.48 -13.46
CA ARG A 164 -11.41 -10.00 -13.75
C ARG A 164 -10.63 -10.30 -12.47
N SER A 165 -10.31 -11.58 -12.27
CA SER A 165 -9.61 -12.07 -11.07
C SER A 165 -8.75 -13.29 -11.37
N HIS A 166 -7.89 -13.68 -10.43
CA HIS A 166 -7.19 -14.97 -10.53
C HIS A 166 -6.98 -15.65 -9.19
N VAL A 167 -6.94 -16.99 -9.24
CA VAL A 167 -6.58 -17.87 -8.15
C VAL A 167 -5.29 -18.60 -8.51
N ARG A 168 -4.26 -18.44 -7.69
CA ARG A 168 -2.97 -19.12 -7.84
C ARG A 168 -2.87 -20.26 -6.84
N VAL A 169 -2.74 -21.48 -7.33
CA VAL A 169 -2.62 -22.70 -6.52
C VAL A 169 -1.18 -23.20 -6.56
N GLN A 170 -0.55 -23.35 -5.40
CA GLN A 170 0.75 -24.03 -5.25
C GLN A 170 0.55 -25.55 -5.34
N SER A 171 1.28 -26.23 -6.22
CA SER A 171 1.12 -27.69 -6.44
C SER A 171 1.88 -28.56 -5.43
N TRP A 172 2.71 -27.96 -4.58
CA TRP A 172 3.51 -28.65 -3.56
C TRP A 172 3.07 -28.25 -2.16
N TYR A 173 3.32 -29.10 -1.16
CA TYR A 173 3.07 -28.77 0.25
C TYR A 173 3.69 -27.40 0.61
N PRO A 174 2.95 -26.52 1.31
CA PRO A 174 1.68 -26.73 2.01
C PRO A 174 0.43 -26.33 1.19
N PHE A 175 0.49 -26.35 -0.15
CA PHE A 175 -0.63 -26.04 -1.05
C PHE A 175 -1.23 -24.64 -0.82
N THR A 176 -0.35 -23.65 -0.65
CA THR A 176 -0.73 -22.25 -0.52
C THR A 176 -1.61 -21.83 -1.70
N VAL A 177 -2.70 -21.12 -1.42
CA VAL A 177 -3.54 -20.53 -2.46
C VAL A 177 -3.51 -19.01 -2.30
N ASP A 178 -3.25 -18.28 -3.38
CA ASP A 178 -3.35 -16.82 -3.40
C ASP A 178 -4.48 -16.40 -4.33
N VAL A 179 -5.32 -15.45 -3.91
CA VAL A 179 -6.42 -14.90 -4.71
C VAL A 179 -6.19 -13.41 -4.89
N CYS A 180 -6.22 -12.93 -6.13
CA CYS A 180 -6.10 -11.51 -6.45
C CYS A 180 -7.41 -11.01 -7.06
N LEU A 181 -8.00 -9.99 -6.42
CA LEU A 181 -9.24 -9.35 -6.82
C LEU A 181 -9.03 -7.83 -7.02
N ASN A 182 -9.94 -7.21 -7.76
CA ASN A 182 -10.01 -5.77 -7.95
C ASN A 182 -11.36 -5.25 -7.44
N GLY A 183 -11.34 -4.45 -6.38
CA GLY A 183 -12.55 -3.88 -5.75
C GLY A 183 -13.28 -2.87 -6.65
N ARG A 184 -12.55 -2.22 -7.58
CA ARG A 184 -13.15 -1.32 -8.59
C ARG A 184 -13.84 -2.11 -9.70
N ALA A 185 -13.27 -3.24 -10.13
CA ALA A 185 -13.94 -4.16 -11.05
C ALA A 185 -15.19 -4.78 -10.41
N MET A 186 -15.12 -5.17 -9.13
CA MET A 186 -16.29 -5.60 -8.36
C MET A 186 -17.36 -4.49 -8.31
N LEU A 187 -16.95 -3.24 -8.06
CA LEU A 187 -17.90 -2.11 -7.99
C LEU A 187 -18.57 -1.86 -9.34
N ALA A 188 -17.83 -1.95 -10.45
CA ALA A 188 -18.37 -1.85 -11.80
C ALA A 188 -19.49 -2.87 -12.02
N ARG A 189 -19.23 -4.16 -11.72
CA ARG A 189 -20.26 -5.23 -11.82
C ARG A 189 -21.48 -4.97 -10.95
N GLN A 190 -21.29 -4.47 -9.73
CA GLN A 190 -22.40 -4.09 -8.86
C GLN A 190 -23.20 -2.93 -9.45
N MET A 191 -22.54 -1.91 -10.02
CA MET A 191 -23.23 -0.79 -10.67
C MET A 191 -24.01 -1.25 -11.91
N ASP A 192 -23.46 -2.16 -12.73
CA ASP A 192 -24.16 -2.76 -13.87
C ASP A 192 -25.46 -3.46 -13.42
N GLN A 193 -25.37 -4.28 -12.36
CA GLN A 193 -26.52 -4.98 -11.78
C GLN A 193 -27.60 -4.04 -11.22
N HIS A 194 -27.19 -2.85 -10.77
CA HIS A 194 -28.09 -1.81 -10.26
C HIS A 194 -28.46 -0.76 -11.32
N HIS A 195 -28.10 -0.98 -12.59
CA HIS A 195 -28.33 -0.04 -13.70
C HIS A 195 -27.80 1.39 -13.45
N LEU A 196 -26.69 1.50 -12.72
CA LEU A 196 -26.04 2.78 -12.43
C LEU A 196 -25.02 3.09 -13.52
N ALA A 197 -25.30 4.12 -14.34
CA ALA A 197 -24.38 4.54 -15.39
C ALA A 197 -23.08 5.13 -14.82
N TYR A 198 -21.96 4.75 -15.43
CA TYR A 198 -20.63 5.26 -15.09
C TYR A 198 -19.74 5.30 -16.34
N ARG A 199 -18.67 6.10 -16.26
CA ARG A 199 -17.57 6.06 -17.23
C ARG A 199 -16.29 5.68 -16.52
N GLN A 200 -15.71 4.53 -16.89
CA GLN A 200 -14.50 4.00 -16.28
C GLN A 200 -13.30 4.13 -17.23
N ALA A 201 -12.13 4.41 -16.65
CA ALA A 201 -10.83 4.32 -17.30
C ALA A 201 -9.84 3.63 -16.36
N ASP A 202 -9.35 2.46 -16.77
CA ASP A 202 -8.63 1.49 -15.92
C ASP A 202 -9.39 1.22 -14.60
N ASN A 203 -8.72 1.34 -13.45
CA ASN A 203 -9.30 1.19 -12.12
C ASN A 203 -9.96 2.48 -11.56
N CYS A 204 -10.28 3.46 -12.40
CA CYS A 204 -10.85 4.74 -11.96
C CYS A 204 -12.20 5.03 -12.63
N PHE A 205 -13.16 5.52 -11.85
CA PHE A 205 -14.40 6.06 -12.38
C PHE A 205 -14.22 7.55 -12.64
N LEU A 206 -14.34 7.96 -13.90
CA LEU A 206 -14.22 9.35 -14.35
C LEU A 206 -15.57 10.06 -14.35
N ASP A 207 -16.66 9.29 -14.38
CA ASP A 207 -18.00 9.81 -14.20
C ASP A 207 -18.90 8.79 -13.51
N LEU A 208 -19.83 9.28 -12.70
CA LEU A 208 -20.77 8.49 -11.92
C LEU A 208 -22.12 9.22 -11.97
N ALA A 209 -23.16 8.58 -12.49
CA ALA A 209 -24.50 9.15 -12.53
C ALA A 209 -25.04 9.42 -11.11
N ASP A 210 -24.79 8.49 -10.18
CA ASP A 210 -25.08 8.66 -8.76
C ASP A 210 -23.87 8.26 -7.89
N PRO A 211 -23.02 9.24 -7.51
CA PRO A 211 -21.89 8.99 -6.63
C PRO A 211 -22.28 8.45 -5.24
N GLN A 212 -23.46 8.78 -4.73
CA GLN A 212 -23.90 8.32 -3.40
C GLN A 212 -24.31 6.86 -3.44
N ALA A 213 -25.06 6.43 -4.46
CA ALA A 213 -25.39 5.02 -4.67
C ALA A 213 -24.13 4.19 -4.91
N ALA A 214 -23.22 4.66 -5.76
CA ALA A 214 -21.92 4.00 -5.99
C ALA A 214 -21.11 3.87 -4.69
N GLN A 215 -21.12 4.89 -3.83
CA GLN A 215 -20.45 4.85 -2.54
C GLN A 215 -21.09 3.84 -1.58
N LYS A 216 -22.42 3.67 -1.58
CA LYS A 216 -23.12 2.66 -0.79
C LYS A 216 -22.72 1.24 -1.21
N LEU A 217 -22.67 0.98 -2.52
CA LEU A 217 -22.20 -0.31 -3.05
C LEU A 217 -20.75 -0.60 -2.66
N ALA A 218 -19.86 0.39 -2.80
CA ALA A 218 -18.46 0.26 -2.39
C ALA A 218 -18.32 -0.02 -0.89
N ALA A 219 -19.15 0.61 -0.04
CA ALA A 219 -19.14 0.37 1.40
C ALA A 219 -19.67 -1.03 1.77
N ALA A 220 -20.62 -1.58 1.01
CA ALA A 220 -21.12 -2.94 1.22
C ALA A 220 -20.03 -4.01 1.03
N GLN A 221 -19.05 -3.76 0.14
CA GLN A 221 -17.91 -4.66 -0.08
C GLN A 221 -17.09 -4.91 1.20
N GLU A 222 -17.05 -3.94 2.12
CA GLU A 222 -16.30 -4.05 3.38
C GLU A 222 -16.81 -5.21 4.26
N ARG A 223 -18.08 -5.58 4.12
CA ARG A 223 -18.80 -6.52 5.01
C ARG A 223 -19.21 -7.83 4.34
N LEU A 224 -18.72 -8.11 3.13
CA LEU A 224 -18.98 -9.37 2.45
C LEU A 224 -18.57 -10.57 3.31
N ASP A 225 -19.25 -11.70 3.13
CA ASP A 225 -18.75 -12.98 3.62
C ASP A 225 -17.55 -13.44 2.78
N TRP A 226 -16.40 -12.84 3.07
CA TRP A 226 -15.15 -13.13 2.37
C TRP A 226 -14.78 -14.61 2.44
N VAL A 227 -15.13 -15.33 3.51
CA VAL A 227 -14.79 -16.74 3.65
C VAL A 227 -15.58 -17.57 2.64
N ALA A 228 -16.89 -17.37 2.55
CA ALA A 228 -17.74 -18.07 1.59
C ALA A 228 -17.28 -17.81 0.14
N HIS A 229 -17.02 -16.54 -0.19
CA HIS A 229 -16.63 -16.15 -1.54
C HIS A 229 -15.24 -16.69 -1.93
N LEU A 230 -14.25 -16.63 -1.03
CA LEU A 230 -12.92 -17.17 -1.29
C LEU A 230 -12.93 -18.71 -1.39
N ASN A 231 -13.79 -19.38 -0.61
CA ASN A 231 -14.00 -20.81 -0.73
C ASN A 231 -14.67 -21.19 -2.06
N ARG A 232 -15.60 -20.37 -2.58
CA ARG A 232 -16.18 -20.56 -3.93
C ARG A 232 -15.09 -20.47 -5.00
N LEU A 233 -14.27 -19.42 -4.97
CA LEU A 233 -13.17 -19.26 -5.93
C LEU A 233 -12.14 -20.39 -5.83
N LEU A 234 -11.83 -20.86 -4.61
CA LEU A 234 -11.00 -22.04 -4.40
C LEU A 234 -11.60 -23.29 -5.04
N ALA A 235 -12.91 -23.52 -4.88
CA ALA A 235 -13.58 -24.68 -5.47
C ALA A 235 -13.58 -24.63 -7.00
N LEU A 236 -13.70 -23.44 -7.61
CA LEU A 236 -13.59 -23.27 -9.06
C LEU A 236 -12.18 -23.56 -9.58
N ALA A 237 -11.14 -23.10 -8.86
CA ALA A 237 -9.76 -23.27 -9.31
C ALA A 237 -9.15 -24.63 -8.95
N HIS A 238 -9.62 -25.24 -7.86
CA HIS A 238 -9.06 -26.48 -7.33
C HIS A 238 -10.19 -27.42 -6.87
N PRO A 239 -11.07 -27.90 -7.76
CA PRO A 239 -12.31 -28.59 -7.39
C PRO A 239 -12.09 -29.87 -6.56
N ALA A 240 -11.00 -30.61 -6.84
CA ALA A 240 -10.69 -31.85 -6.13
C ALA A 240 -9.89 -31.65 -4.83
N TYR A 241 -9.67 -30.42 -4.35
CA TYR A 241 -8.80 -30.15 -3.20
C TYR A 241 -9.21 -30.94 -1.95
N ARG A 242 -10.52 -31.08 -1.70
CA ARG A 242 -11.02 -31.82 -0.52
C ARG A 242 -10.66 -33.30 -0.59
N ARG A 243 -10.81 -33.93 -1.77
CA ARG A 243 -10.46 -35.33 -2.01
C ARG A 243 -8.94 -35.55 -1.94
N ILE A 244 -8.16 -34.65 -2.55
CA ILE A 244 -6.70 -34.71 -2.53
C ILE A 244 -6.15 -34.58 -1.10
N LEU A 245 -6.78 -33.76 -0.27
CA LEU A 245 -6.37 -33.49 1.10
C LEU A 245 -7.13 -34.34 2.14
N GLU A 246 -8.06 -35.19 1.72
CA GLU A 246 -8.85 -36.05 2.59
C GLU A 246 -7.97 -36.93 3.50
N PRO A 247 -6.86 -37.54 3.02
CA PRO A 247 -5.95 -38.29 3.89
C PRO A 247 -5.34 -37.46 5.03
N LEU A 248 -5.41 -36.12 4.96
CA LEU A 248 -4.81 -35.18 5.92
C LEU A 248 -5.83 -34.59 6.90
N TYR A 249 -6.94 -35.29 7.24
CA TYR A 249 -7.97 -34.88 8.22
C TYR A 249 -8.86 -33.69 7.82
N HIS A 250 -9.35 -33.63 6.58
CA HIS A 250 -10.31 -32.61 6.11
C HIS A 250 -9.93 -31.16 6.47
N LEU A 251 -8.66 -30.80 6.32
CA LEU A 251 -8.18 -29.45 6.62
C LEU A 251 -8.96 -28.39 5.83
N GLN A 252 -9.28 -27.29 6.51
CA GLN A 252 -9.91 -26.13 5.90
C GLN A 252 -8.91 -24.99 5.71
N TYR A 253 -9.05 -24.28 4.59
CA TYR A 253 -8.24 -23.12 4.29
C TYR A 253 -8.55 -21.97 5.24
N TYR A 254 -7.53 -21.48 5.92
CA TYR A 254 -7.59 -20.24 6.69
C TYR A 254 -7.19 -19.07 5.81
N TRP A 255 -8.14 -18.15 5.57
CA TRP A 255 -7.97 -17.00 4.70
C TRP A 255 -7.43 -15.77 5.43
N THR A 256 -6.44 -15.16 4.82
CA THR A 256 -5.85 -13.89 5.25
C THR A 256 -5.78 -12.91 4.09
N ASN A 257 -5.96 -11.62 4.35
CA ASN A 257 -5.62 -10.57 3.41
C ASN A 257 -4.14 -10.21 3.59
N THR A 258 -3.32 -10.53 2.58
CA THR A 258 -1.88 -10.25 2.56
C THR A 258 -1.59 -8.83 2.09
N GLN A 259 -2.47 -8.26 1.28
CA GLN A 259 -2.43 -6.86 0.86
C GLN A 259 -3.84 -6.34 0.58
N SER A 260 -4.12 -5.11 1.04
CA SER A 260 -5.27 -4.35 0.59
C SER A 260 -4.85 -2.92 0.23
N GLU A 261 -5.28 -2.45 -0.93
CA GLU A 261 -5.22 -1.05 -1.35
C GLU A 261 -6.63 -0.47 -1.20
N TYR A 262 -6.76 0.67 -0.50
CA TYR A 262 -8.01 1.40 -0.36
C TYR A 262 -7.82 2.83 -0.87
N ALA A 263 -8.58 3.16 -1.91
CA ALA A 263 -8.49 4.45 -2.60
C ALA A 263 -9.61 5.39 -2.13
N THR A 264 -9.30 6.67 -2.08
CA THR A 264 -10.26 7.77 -1.99
C THR A 264 -10.06 8.64 -3.22
N ASP A 265 -11.06 8.59 -4.10
CA ASP A 265 -11.07 9.26 -5.39
C ASP A 265 -11.86 10.56 -5.28
N LEU A 266 -11.21 11.68 -5.59
CA LEU A 266 -11.82 13.01 -5.67
C LEU A 266 -11.93 13.40 -7.14
N LEU A 267 -13.14 13.39 -7.68
CA LEU A 267 -13.40 13.80 -9.06
C LEU A 267 -13.52 15.32 -9.12
N PHE A 268 -12.69 15.96 -9.93
CA PHE A 268 -12.76 17.39 -10.16
C PHE A 268 -13.78 17.73 -11.25
N LYS A 269 -14.39 18.90 -11.15
CA LYS A 269 -15.33 19.43 -12.16
C LYS A 269 -14.59 19.79 -13.45
N ASP A 270 -13.39 20.33 -13.30
CA ASP A 270 -12.54 20.81 -14.38
C ASP A 270 -11.13 20.17 -14.27
N PRO A 271 -10.67 19.45 -15.31
CA PRO A 271 -9.34 18.87 -15.32
C PRO A 271 -8.21 19.91 -15.20
N GLU A 272 -8.38 21.10 -15.78
CA GLU A 272 -7.34 22.13 -15.80
C GLU A 272 -7.08 22.66 -14.39
N GLN A 273 -8.13 22.78 -13.57
CA GLN A 273 -8.01 23.17 -12.17
C GLN A 273 -7.19 22.17 -11.36
N LEU A 274 -7.41 20.86 -11.54
CA LEU A 274 -6.60 19.86 -10.86
C LEU A 274 -5.15 19.91 -11.36
N ALA A 275 -4.93 20.02 -12.67
CA ALA A 275 -3.59 20.14 -13.25
C ALA A 275 -2.83 21.36 -12.69
N ALA A 276 -3.51 22.49 -12.45
CA ALA A 276 -2.93 23.67 -11.82
C ALA A 276 -2.62 23.47 -10.32
N LEU A 277 -3.50 22.79 -9.59
CA LEU A 277 -3.35 22.56 -8.14
C LEU A 277 -2.37 21.44 -7.79
N TYR A 278 -2.27 20.43 -8.64
CA TYR A 278 -1.55 19.20 -8.32
C TYR A 278 -0.05 19.41 -8.06
N PRO A 279 0.69 20.24 -8.82
CA PRO A 279 2.07 20.60 -8.49
C PRO A 279 2.22 21.18 -7.08
N ALA A 280 1.27 21.99 -6.63
CA ALA A 280 1.26 22.56 -5.28
C ALA A 280 0.99 21.47 -4.22
N PHE A 281 0.12 20.49 -4.49
CA PHE A 281 -0.08 19.34 -3.60
C PHE A 281 1.17 18.47 -3.46
N VAL A 282 1.82 18.13 -4.58
CA VAL A 282 3.08 17.36 -4.56
C VAL A 282 4.16 18.11 -3.80
N HIS A 283 4.30 19.40 -4.10
CA HIS A 283 5.25 20.28 -3.44
C HIS A 283 5.01 20.31 -1.93
N HIS A 284 3.78 20.60 -1.50
CA HIS A 284 3.42 20.67 -0.08
C HIS A 284 3.56 19.32 0.62
N GLY A 285 3.18 18.22 -0.02
CA GLY A 285 3.34 16.87 0.52
C GLY A 285 4.82 16.56 0.80
N ILE A 286 5.70 16.90 -0.14
CA ILE A 286 7.14 16.71 0.06
C ILE A 286 7.70 17.64 1.14
N MET A 287 7.33 18.92 1.11
CA MET A 287 7.83 19.91 2.06
C MET A 287 7.32 19.69 3.47
N THR A 288 6.09 19.23 3.65
CA THR A 288 5.42 19.29 4.94
C THR A 288 5.29 17.90 5.59
N PHE A 289 5.26 16.80 4.83
CA PHE A 289 5.05 15.46 5.39
C PHE A 289 6.35 14.81 5.84
N ARG A 290 6.94 15.38 6.91
CA ARG A 290 8.08 14.77 7.61
C ARG A 290 7.72 13.39 8.17
N THR A 291 8.74 12.57 8.43
CA THR A 291 8.62 11.20 8.97
C THR A 291 7.59 11.05 10.10
N PRO A 292 7.55 11.91 11.15
CA PRO A 292 6.53 11.83 12.20
C PRO A 292 5.09 11.86 11.68
N ARG A 293 4.81 12.67 10.66
CA ARG A 293 3.46 12.85 10.09
C ARG A 293 3.07 11.63 9.26
N VAL A 294 3.99 11.15 8.42
CA VAL A 294 3.81 9.92 7.64
C VAL A 294 3.56 8.71 8.55
N MET A 295 4.32 8.60 9.64
CA MET A 295 4.14 7.55 10.64
C MET A 295 2.77 7.60 11.31
N ARG A 296 2.25 8.79 11.63
CA ARG A 296 0.87 8.95 12.15
C ARG A 296 -0.18 8.54 11.12
N PHE A 297 0.02 8.84 9.83
CA PHE A 297 -0.91 8.39 8.78
C PHE A 297 -1.03 6.87 8.79
N LEU A 298 0.10 6.16 8.91
CA LEU A 298 0.19 4.70 8.86
C LEU A 298 0.11 4.01 10.23
N GLY A 299 -0.53 4.66 11.21
CA GLY A 299 -0.96 4.01 12.47
C GLY A 299 0.06 4.02 13.61
N HIS A 300 1.22 4.63 13.44
CA HIS A 300 2.21 4.72 14.51
C HIS A 300 1.92 5.87 15.46
N GLN A 301 2.05 5.59 16.77
CA GLN A 301 1.95 6.62 17.80
C GLN A 301 3.22 7.47 17.79
N VAL A 302 3.06 8.75 17.46
CA VAL A 302 4.12 9.76 17.55
C VAL A 302 3.55 10.95 18.29
N PRO A 303 3.95 11.21 19.56
CA PRO A 303 3.37 12.30 20.35
C PRO A 303 3.44 13.63 19.61
N VAL A 304 2.36 14.41 19.67
CA VAL A 304 2.26 15.71 18.97
C VAL A 304 3.29 16.70 19.51
N LYS A 305 3.51 16.69 20.82
CA LYS A 305 4.43 17.60 21.53
C LYS A 305 5.91 17.33 21.23
N SER A 306 6.33 16.07 21.20
CA SER A 306 7.77 15.74 21.00
C SER A 306 8.14 15.52 19.54
N GLY A 307 7.20 15.07 18.70
CA GLY A 307 7.49 14.63 17.33
C GLY A 307 8.47 13.46 17.23
N LYS A 308 8.94 12.92 18.37
CA LYS A 308 9.92 11.84 18.44
C LYS A 308 9.22 10.51 18.21
N VAL A 309 9.74 9.77 17.23
CA VAL A 309 9.29 8.41 16.94
C VAL A 309 9.61 7.51 18.12
N ASN A 310 8.70 6.60 18.47
CA ASN A 310 8.95 5.59 19.49
C ASN A 310 10.23 4.80 19.13
N GLY A 311 11.24 4.82 20.01
CA GLY A 311 12.56 4.19 19.76
C GLY A 311 12.53 2.68 19.51
N ARG A 312 11.39 2.01 19.77
CA ARG A 312 11.19 0.59 19.43
C ARG A 312 10.93 0.35 17.93
N PHE A 313 10.54 1.37 17.16
CA PHE A 313 10.35 1.23 15.72
C PHE A 313 11.71 1.35 15.00
N LYS A 314 12.16 0.24 14.40
CA LYS A 314 13.41 0.15 13.62
C LYS A 314 13.19 0.07 12.10
N GLY A 315 11.95 0.20 11.63
CA GLY A 315 11.62 0.09 10.21
C GLY A 315 11.98 1.35 9.41
N PRO A 316 12.15 1.25 8.08
CA PRO A 316 12.39 2.42 7.25
C PRO A 316 11.12 3.27 7.13
N ALA A 317 11.30 4.59 7.07
CA ALA A 317 10.29 5.53 6.60
C ALA A 317 10.84 6.22 5.34
N ARG A 318 10.08 6.16 4.23
CA ARG A 318 10.50 6.68 2.92
C ARG A 318 9.44 7.59 2.31
N THR A 319 9.90 8.55 1.52
CA THR A 319 9.05 9.36 0.64
C THR A 319 9.69 9.36 -0.74
N ASP A 320 8.96 8.85 -1.72
CA ASP A 320 9.39 8.71 -3.10
C ASP A 320 8.53 9.64 -3.97
N ARG A 321 9.17 10.47 -4.80
CA ARG A 321 8.52 11.20 -5.89
C ARG A 321 8.80 10.43 -7.18
N LEU A 322 7.76 9.92 -7.81
CA LEU A 322 7.86 9.10 -9.02
C LEU A 322 7.26 9.90 -10.19
N GLU A 323 8.08 10.22 -11.18
CA GLU A 323 7.60 10.77 -12.46
C GLU A 323 7.36 9.62 -13.44
N ARG A 324 6.18 9.59 -14.04
CA ARG A 324 5.77 8.65 -15.09
C ARG A 324 5.18 9.44 -16.24
N HIS A 325 5.03 8.80 -17.41
CA HIS A 325 4.32 9.40 -18.54
C HIS A 325 2.87 9.81 -18.18
N GLU A 326 2.24 9.11 -17.23
CA GLU A 326 0.89 9.36 -16.72
C GLU A 326 0.79 10.54 -15.74
N GLY A 327 1.93 11.02 -15.19
CA GLY A 327 1.95 12.09 -14.18
C GLY A 327 2.94 11.86 -13.04
N VAL A 328 2.90 12.76 -12.05
CA VAL A 328 3.74 12.67 -10.84
C VAL A 328 2.99 11.88 -9.78
N CYS A 329 3.63 10.95 -9.09
CA CYS A 329 3.07 10.22 -7.96
C CYS A 329 3.94 10.46 -6.73
N LEU A 330 3.33 10.92 -5.65
CA LEU A 330 4.00 11.08 -4.36
C LEU A 330 3.62 9.90 -3.46
N ARG A 331 4.60 9.07 -3.11
CA ARG A 331 4.42 7.89 -2.28
C ARG A 331 5.16 8.04 -0.97
N HIS A 332 4.50 7.74 0.13
CA HIS A 332 5.10 7.62 1.45
C HIS A 332 4.98 6.18 1.95
N GLY A 333 6.01 5.67 2.64
CA GLY A 333 6.04 4.32 3.17
C GLY A 333 6.61 4.26 4.57
N VAL A 334 6.04 3.41 5.42
CA VAL A 334 6.55 3.09 6.76
C VAL A 334 6.54 1.58 6.92
N GLY A 335 7.73 1.00 7.02
CA GLY A 335 7.93 -0.44 6.87
C GLY A 335 7.41 -0.92 5.50
N ILE A 336 6.46 -1.85 5.51
CA ILE A 336 5.82 -2.37 4.30
C ILE A 336 4.43 -1.77 4.04
N ASN A 337 3.95 -0.85 4.87
CA ASN A 337 2.73 -0.10 4.58
C ASN A 337 3.05 1.17 3.78
N GLY A 338 2.09 1.68 3.02
CA GLY A 338 2.29 2.88 2.23
C GLY A 338 1.01 3.68 2.04
N ILE A 339 1.18 4.94 1.67
CA ILE A 339 0.13 5.83 1.20
C ILE A 339 0.68 6.61 0.02
N LYS A 340 -0.09 6.77 -1.05
CA LYS A 340 0.31 7.54 -2.23
C LYS A 340 -0.80 8.50 -2.64
N ILE A 341 -0.39 9.60 -3.25
CA ILE A 341 -1.27 10.53 -3.95
C ILE A 341 -0.79 10.70 -5.38
N TYR A 342 -1.74 10.74 -6.30
CA TYR A 342 -1.51 11.06 -7.70
C TYR A 342 -2.77 11.59 -8.34
N ASP A 343 -2.61 12.46 -9.32
CA ASP A 343 -3.68 12.74 -10.27
C ASP A 343 -3.72 11.62 -11.31
N LYS A 344 -4.90 11.34 -11.84
CA LYS A 344 -5.09 10.42 -12.95
C LYS A 344 -5.94 11.08 -14.01
N PHE A 345 -5.43 11.08 -15.24
CA PHE A 345 -6.07 11.70 -16.41
C PHE A 345 -6.41 13.19 -16.21
N ALA A 346 -5.66 13.90 -15.36
CA ALA A 346 -5.93 15.26 -14.89
C ALA A 346 -7.34 15.50 -14.28
N GLN A 347 -8.19 14.49 -14.17
CA GLN A 347 -9.59 14.60 -13.73
C GLN A 347 -9.82 14.12 -12.31
N LEU A 348 -8.95 13.23 -11.83
CA LEU A 348 -9.14 12.52 -10.57
C LEU A 348 -7.92 12.66 -9.68
N LEU A 349 -8.11 13.16 -8.46
CA LEU A 349 -7.09 13.08 -7.42
C LEU A 349 -7.34 11.84 -6.56
N ARG A 350 -6.42 10.87 -6.61
CA ARG A 350 -6.51 9.63 -5.83
C ARG A 350 -5.54 9.67 -4.66
N VAL A 351 -6.06 9.46 -3.45
CA VAL A 351 -5.25 9.11 -2.27
C VAL A 351 -5.48 7.65 -1.95
N GLU A 352 -4.43 6.84 -1.95
CA GLU A 352 -4.54 5.39 -1.77
C GLU A 352 -3.61 4.91 -0.66
N THR A 353 -4.17 4.15 0.30
CA THR A 353 -3.40 3.49 1.36
C THR A 353 -3.25 2.00 1.02
N THR A 354 -2.01 1.52 1.05
CA THR A 354 -1.65 0.10 0.93
C THR A 354 -1.30 -0.48 2.31
N LEU A 355 -2.05 -1.49 2.76
CA LEU A 355 -1.81 -2.21 4.01
C LEU A 355 -1.33 -3.64 3.78
N ASN A 356 -0.05 -3.87 4.09
CA ASN A 356 0.60 -5.18 4.08
C ASN A 356 0.87 -5.72 5.50
N ALA A 357 1.08 -4.83 6.47
CA ALA A 357 1.28 -5.13 7.89
C ALA A 357 0.18 -4.45 8.73
N PRO A 358 -1.03 -5.03 8.80
CA PRO A 358 -2.13 -4.44 9.56
C PRO A 358 -1.90 -4.43 11.08
N GLU A 359 -0.98 -5.24 11.59
CA GLU A 359 -0.75 -5.49 13.03
C GLU A 359 -0.25 -4.26 13.80
N VAL A 360 0.17 -3.21 13.07
CA VAL A 360 0.50 -1.90 13.62
C VAL A 360 -0.75 -1.17 14.16
N PHE A 361 -1.93 -1.49 13.61
CA PHE A 361 -3.21 -0.96 14.05
C PHE A 361 -3.87 -1.86 15.10
N LYS A 362 -4.94 -1.34 15.70
CA LYS A 362 -5.74 -2.03 16.71
C LYS A 362 -7.15 -2.32 16.22
N VAL A 363 -7.73 -3.41 16.72
CA VAL A 363 -9.13 -3.81 16.56
C VAL A 363 -9.73 -4.09 17.93
N TYR A 364 -10.96 -3.65 18.16
CA TYR A 364 -11.68 -3.91 19.39
C TYR A 364 -12.51 -5.19 19.23
N ARG A 365 -12.10 -6.28 19.90
CA ARG A 365 -12.73 -7.60 19.74
C ARG A 365 -12.69 -8.40 21.03
N LYS A 366 -13.59 -9.39 21.12
CA LYS A 366 -13.60 -10.38 22.21
C LYS A 366 -12.26 -11.13 22.24
N ASP A 367 -11.82 -11.52 23.44
CA ASP A 367 -10.65 -12.40 23.54
C ASP A 367 -10.95 -13.73 22.83
N PRO A 368 -9.99 -14.32 22.09
CA PRO A 368 -10.19 -15.68 21.60
C PRO A 368 -10.47 -16.58 22.81
N ALA A 369 -11.50 -17.42 22.72
CA ALA A 369 -11.91 -18.36 23.77
C ALA A 369 -10.78 -19.35 24.20
N SER A 370 -9.65 -19.32 23.50
CA SER A 370 -8.40 -19.98 23.88
C SER A 370 -7.24 -18.98 23.74
N SER A 371 -6.92 -18.24 24.81
CA SER A 371 -5.56 -17.73 24.95
C SER A 371 -4.63 -18.94 25.10
N PRO A 372 -3.46 -19.00 24.44
CA PRO A 372 -2.47 -20.00 24.81
C PRO A 372 -2.16 -19.79 26.29
N LEU A 373 -2.37 -20.84 27.09
CA LEU A 373 -1.96 -20.87 28.49
C LEU A 373 -0.55 -20.25 28.58
N LYS A 374 -0.37 -19.28 29.50
CA LYS A 374 0.96 -18.99 30.04
C LYS A 374 1.57 -20.37 30.34
N ARG A 375 2.74 -20.68 29.75
CA ARG A 375 3.44 -21.94 30.03
C ARG A 375 3.44 -22.13 31.54
N LEU A 376 2.83 -23.21 32.04
CA LEU A 376 3.10 -23.61 33.41
C LEU A 376 4.61 -23.85 33.52
N PRO A 377 5.26 -23.41 34.61
CA PRO A 377 6.65 -23.75 34.84
C PRO A 377 6.76 -25.28 34.84
N LEU A 378 7.71 -25.79 34.07
CA LEU A 378 8.04 -27.22 34.12
C LEU A 378 8.44 -27.54 35.57
N PRO A 379 7.87 -28.57 36.21
CA PRO A 379 8.37 -29.02 37.50
C PRO A 379 9.82 -29.47 37.30
N GLY A 380 10.72 -28.87 38.06
CA GLY A 380 12.11 -29.31 38.12
C GLY A 380 12.20 -30.78 38.50
N ASN A 381 13.19 -31.45 37.91
CA ASN A 381 13.67 -32.79 38.24
C ASN A 381 13.34 -33.25 39.67
N LYS A 382 12.38 -34.17 39.83
CA LYS A 382 12.45 -35.27 40.81
C LYS A 382 11.76 -36.51 40.25
N LYS A 383 12.52 -37.61 40.30
CA LYS A 383 12.15 -38.98 39.93
C LYS A 383 10.82 -39.39 40.56
N VAL A 384 9.78 -39.66 39.77
CA VAL A 384 8.70 -40.62 40.11
C VAL A 384 8.12 -41.19 38.83
N ALA A 385 8.17 -42.52 38.67
CA ALA A 385 7.47 -43.25 37.64
C ALA A 385 5.96 -43.22 37.94
N LEU A 386 5.15 -42.74 37.00
CA LEU A 386 3.69 -42.83 37.08
C LEU A 386 3.13 -43.38 35.76
N LYS A 387 2.55 -44.58 35.85
CA LYS A 387 1.74 -45.26 34.83
C LYS A 387 0.73 -44.27 34.25
N LEU A 388 0.79 -44.02 32.94
CA LEU A 388 -0.24 -43.25 32.22
C LEU A 388 -1.49 -44.15 32.03
N PRO A 389 -2.68 -43.75 32.51
CA PRO A 389 -3.90 -44.45 32.16
C PRO A 389 -4.30 -44.09 30.72
N ARG A 390 -4.70 -45.10 29.95
CA ARG A 390 -5.42 -44.95 28.67
C ARG A 390 -6.80 -44.34 28.95
N LYS A 391 -6.91 -43.02 29.06
CA LYS A 391 -8.20 -42.30 28.94
C LYS A 391 -8.02 -41.00 28.16
N SER A 392 -8.72 -40.99 27.02
CA SER A 392 -9.21 -39.84 26.23
C SER A 392 -8.22 -38.72 25.84
N LEU A 393 -7.89 -38.70 24.55
CA LEU A 393 -7.43 -37.54 23.77
C LEU A 393 -8.54 -36.46 23.64
N THR A 394 -9.24 -36.12 24.71
CA THR A 394 -10.22 -35.04 24.73
C THR A 394 -9.54 -33.71 25.02
N THR A 395 -9.43 -32.91 23.96
CA THR A 395 -9.49 -31.45 23.98
C THR A 395 -8.54 -30.72 24.95
N CYS A 396 -7.37 -30.33 24.44
CA CYS A 396 -6.58 -29.22 24.98
C CYS A 396 -7.26 -27.85 24.72
N VAL A 397 -8.53 -27.71 25.05
CA VAL A 397 -9.29 -26.45 24.94
C VAL A 397 -9.58 -26.00 26.36
N ALA A 398 -9.00 -24.87 26.77
CA ALA A 398 -9.35 -24.22 28.02
C ALA A 398 -10.88 -24.04 28.11
N PRO A 399 -11.50 -24.13 29.30
CA PRO A 399 -12.94 -23.92 29.45
C PRO A 399 -13.33 -22.60 28.78
N GLN A 400 -14.25 -22.69 27.81
CA GLN A 400 -14.72 -21.54 27.07
C GLN A 400 -15.49 -20.64 28.06
N VAL A 401 -14.92 -19.48 28.41
CA VAL A 401 -15.69 -18.46 29.12
C VAL A 401 -16.81 -18.04 28.18
N ALA A 402 -18.06 -18.28 28.56
CA ALA A 402 -19.21 -17.80 27.82
C ALA A 402 -19.12 -16.27 27.78
N ASN A 403 -18.78 -15.73 26.60
CA ASN A 403 -18.72 -14.29 26.31
C ASN A 403 -17.51 -13.52 26.91
N PRO A 404 -16.28 -13.75 26.43
CA PRO A 404 -15.10 -13.06 26.94
C PRO A 404 -15.16 -11.55 26.66
N PRO A 405 -14.62 -10.70 27.56
CA PRO A 405 -14.68 -9.25 27.43
C PRO A 405 -13.98 -8.76 26.17
N ARG A 406 -14.50 -7.69 25.57
CA ARG A 406 -13.86 -7.04 24.41
C ARG A 406 -12.70 -6.16 24.87
N ARG A 407 -11.58 -6.24 24.16
CA ARG A 407 -10.39 -5.40 24.40
C ARG A 407 -9.72 -5.00 23.10
N TRP A 408 -8.93 -3.93 23.14
CA TRP A 408 -8.10 -3.50 22.03
C TRP A 408 -6.95 -4.49 21.81
N GLN A 409 -6.95 -5.15 20.65
CA GLN A 409 -5.93 -6.12 20.25
C GLN A 409 -5.26 -5.68 18.94
N ARG A 410 -4.13 -6.29 18.58
CA ARG A 410 -3.51 -6.06 17.26
C ARG A 410 -4.48 -6.49 16.16
N LEU A 411 -4.62 -5.67 15.12
CA LEU A 411 -5.42 -5.99 13.94
C LEU A 411 -4.79 -7.19 13.22
N ARG A 412 -5.57 -8.24 12.94
CA ARG A 412 -5.04 -9.46 12.31
C ARG A 412 -5.05 -9.32 10.79
N ARG A 413 -4.40 -10.27 10.13
CA ARG A 413 -4.53 -10.45 8.67
C ARG A 413 -5.79 -11.22 8.27
N SER A 414 -6.57 -11.73 9.22
CA SER A 414 -7.78 -12.52 8.92
C SER A 414 -8.77 -11.70 8.08
N VAL A 415 -9.45 -12.35 7.14
CA VAL A 415 -10.51 -11.71 6.35
C VAL A 415 -11.71 -11.26 7.20
N THR A 416 -11.84 -11.80 8.43
CA THR A 416 -12.84 -11.32 9.41
C THR A 416 -12.63 -9.88 9.84
N ASP A 417 -11.41 -9.35 9.72
CA ASP A 417 -11.08 -7.97 10.12
C ASP A 417 -11.08 -7.00 8.91
N MET A 418 -11.65 -7.39 7.76
CA MET A 418 -11.75 -6.56 6.55
C MET A 418 -12.45 -5.20 6.78
N PRO A 419 -13.60 -5.11 7.49
CA PRO A 419 -14.23 -3.83 7.78
C PRO A 419 -13.28 -2.87 8.52
N ARG A 420 -12.56 -3.38 9.52
CA ARG A 420 -11.59 -2.57 10.27
C ARG A 420 -10.40 -2.15 9.41
N ARG A 421 -9.95 -3.00 8.48
CA ARG A 421 -8.91 -2.65 7.49
C ARG A 421 -9.34 -1.50 6.58
N ALA A 422 -10.58 -1.51 6.09
CA ALA A 422 -11.12 -0.39 5.31
C ALA A 422 -11.16 0.90 6.14
N GLU A 423 -11.67 0.81 7.38
CA GLU A 423 -11.76 1.96 8.28
C GLU A 423 -10.41 2.64 8.53
N VAL A 424 -9.36 1.86 8.88
CA VAL A 424 -8.05 2.45 9.17
C VAL A 424 -7.37 3.04 7.92
N SER A 425 -7.59 2.44 6.75
CA SER A 425 -7.08 2.96 5.47
C SER A 425 -7.79 4.24 5.05
N ARG A 426 -9.13 4.26 5.14
CA ARG A 426 -9.95 5.46 4.94
C ARG A 426 -9.53 6.59 5.87
N ALA A 427 -9.30 6.28 7.15
CA ALA A 427 -8.82 7.26 8.11
C ALA A 427 -7.40 7.76 7.79
N ALA A 428 -6.52 6.92 7.23
CA ALA A 428 -5.20 7.33 6.75
C ALA A 428 -5.30 8.29 5.56
N ASN A 429 -6.15 7.97 4.57
CA ASN A 429 -6.43 8.85 3.42
C ASN A 429 -7.00 10.21 3.89
N ARG A 430 -7.97 10.19 4.82
CA ARG A 430 -8.56 11.40 5.39
C ARG A 430 -7.51 12.26 6.10
N ARG A 431 -6.66 11.68 6.95
CA ARG A 431 -5.56 12.42 7.62
C ARG A 431 -4.56 13.01 6.62
N TYR A 432 -4.33 12.32 5.50
CA TYR A 432 -3.46 12.81 4.44
C TYR A 432 -4.06 14.04 3.76
N LEU A 433 -5.33 13.97 3.34
CA LEU A 433 -6.08 15.09 2.78
C LEU A 433 -6.15 16.27 3.75
N GLU A 434 -6.37 16.01 5.04
CA GLU A 434 -6.40 17.04 6.07
C GLU A 434 -5.05 17.74 6.17
N ALA A 435 -3.96 16.97 6.13
CA ALA A 435 -2.61 17.50 6.16
C ALA A 435 -2.25 18.30 4.89
N LEU A 436 -2.81 17.90 3.75
CA LEU A 436 -2.68 18.63 2.49
C LEU A 436 -3.42 19.98 2.55
N ALA A 437 -4.64 19.98 3.09
CA ALA A 437 -5.43 21.21 3.25
C ALA A 437 -4.92 22.11 4.38
N SER A 438 -4.21 21.56 5.37
CA SER A 438 -3.61 22.32 6.47
C SER A 438 -2.38 23.11 5.99
N THR A 439 -2.57 24.07 5.10
CA THR A 439 -1.61 25.15 4.86
C THR A 439 -1.70 26.09 6.06
N ARG A 440 -0.81 25.90 7.03
CA ARG A 440 -0.72 26.75 8.23
C ARG A 440 0.02 28.03 7.87
N ALA A 441 -0.73 29.04 7.46
CA ALA A 441 -0.35 30.42 7.68
C ALA A 441 -1.63 31.16 8.10
N THR A 442 -1.81 31.30 9.42
CA THR A 442 -2.79 32.23 10.01
C THR A 442 -2.24 33.66 10.05
N GLU A 443 -0.94 33.83 9.81
CA GLU A 443 -0.32 35.14 9.65
C GLU A 443 -0.45 35.62 8.19
N PRO A 444 -0.73 36.92 7.95
CA PRO A 444 -0.66 37.49 6.62
C PRO A 444 0.71 37.25 5.99
N LEU A 445 0.74 36.97 4.69
CA LEU A 445 1.99 36.69 3.97
C LEU A 445 3.04 37.79 4.16
N GLY A 446 2.61 39.06 4.16
CA GLY A 446 3.48 40.21 4.40
C GLY A 446 4.21 40.16 5.75
N ALA A 447 3.55 39.67 6.80
CA ALA A 447 4.16 39.50 8.11
C ALA A 447 5.18 38.35 8.10
N ALA A 448 4.83 37.23 7.47
CA ALA A 448 5.68 36.05 7.37
C ALA A 448 7.01 36.34 6.63
N VAL A 449 6.96 37.18 5.58
CA VAL A 449 8.11 37.42 4.69
C VAL A 449 8.91 38.68 5.05
N LYS A 450 8.48 39.41 6.08
CA LYS A 450 9.10 40.66 6.54
C LYS A 450 10.61 40.54 6.75
N ASN A 451 11.05 39.44 7.36
CA ASN A 451 12.47 39.21 7.64
C ASN A 451 13.26 38.80 6.39
N LEU A 452 12.61 38.18 5.41
CA LEU A 452 13.22 37.79 4.15
C LEU A 452 13.57 39.01 3.29
N CYS A 453 12.68 40.01 3.33
CA CYS A 453 12.81 41.27 2.59
C CYS A 453 13.69 42.32 3.30
N ARG A 454 14.44 41.95 4.35
CA ARG A 454 15.36 42.84 5.09
C ARG A 454 16.79 42.31 5.09
N PRO A 455 17.82 43.18 5.12
CA PRO A 455 19.20 42.73 5.29
C PRO A 455 19.40 41.99 6.62
N VAL A 456 20.25 40.95 6.62
CA VAL A 456 20.56 40.14 7.81
C VAL A 456 22.06 40.14 8.06
N HIS A 457 22.46 40.27 9.33
CA HIS A 457 23.84 40.07 9.76
C HIS A 457 24.02 38.67 10.32
N LYS A 458 25.03 37.93 9.84
CA LYS A 458 25.34 36.58 10.32
C LYS A 458 26.83 36.31 10.23
N ASP A 459 27.39 35.74 11.28
CA ASP A 459 28.82 35.39 11.38
C ASP A 459 29.76 36.57 11.04
N GLY A 460 29.39 37.80 11.43
CA GLY A 460 30.16 39.02 11.16
C GLY A 460 29.96 39.62 9.76
N TYR A 461 29.16 39.00 8.88
CA TYR A 461 28.91 39.49 7.52
C TYR A 461 27.49 40.01 7.34
N ARG A 462 27.35 41.12 6.59
CA ARG A 462 26.06 41.63 6.14
C ARG A 462 25.62 40.93 4.85
N PHE A 463 24.41 40.40 4.84
CA PHE A 463 23.75 39.81 3.68
C PHE A 463 22.59 40.68 3.23
N ARG A 464 22.46 40.90 1.91
CA ARG A 464 21.34 41.68 1.34
C ARG A 464 19.98 41.01 1.59
N ALA A 465 18.90 41.79 1.54
CA ALA A 465 17.54 41.26 1.50
C ALA A 465 17.31 40.39 0.25
N LEU A 466 16.43 39.40 0.34
CA LEU A 466 15.89 38.69 -0.82
C LEU A 466 14.66 39.42 -1.33
N ASN A 467 14.50 39.52 -2.65
CA ASN A 467 13.32 40.12 -3.28
C ASN A 467 12.53 39.03 -4.04
N PRO A 468 11.50 38.42 -3.42
CA PRO A 468 10.74 37.32 -4.01
C PRO A 468 10.06 37.65 -5.34
N PHE A 469 9.82 38.93 -5.65
CA PHE A 469 9.21 39.37 -6.91
C PHE A 469 10.22 39.65 -8.02
N SER A 470 11.51 39.80 -7.69
CA SER A 470 12.56 39.93 -8.71
C SER A 470 12.79 38.61 -9.43
N PRO A 471 12.96 38.58 -10.77
CA PRO A 471 13.14 37.34 -11.52
C PRO A 471 14.28 36.46 -10.98
N ALA A 472 15.42 37.08 -10.62
CA ALA A 472 16.62 36.38 -10.19
C ALA A 472 16.46 35.63 -8.84
N ASP A 473 15.79 36.24 -7.87
CA ASP A 473 15.56 35.59 -6.57
C ASP A 473 14.36 34.65 -6.65
N ALA A 474 13.36 34.97 -7.47
CA ALA A 474 12.21 34.11 -7.64
C ALA A 474 12.57 32.78 -8.32
N THR A 475 13.39 32.77 -9.37
CA THR A 475 13.94 31.52 -9.92
C THR A 475 14.72 30.73 -8.88
N LEU A 476 15.46 31.41 -7.98
CA LEU A 476 16.18 30.74 -6.91
C LEU A 476 15.23 30.08 -5.91
N LEU A 477 14.15 30.77 -5.51
CA LEU A 477 13.11 30.23 -4.64
C LEU A 477 12.32 29.10 -5.32
N GLU A 478 12.01 29.22 -6.61
CA GLU A 478 11.39 28.15 -7.41
C GLU A 478 12.24 26.89 -7.43
N ILE A 479 13.56 27.03 -7.69
CA ILE A 479 14.47 25.89 -7.65
C ILE A 479 14.46 25.28 -6.25
N LEU A 480 14.61 26.08 -5.19
CA LEU A 480 14.57 25.58 -3.80
C LEU A 480 13.24 24.93 -3.43
N SER A 481 12.15 25.39 -4.04
CA SER A 481 10.82 24.84 -3.85
C SER A 481 10.71 23.44 -4.45
N ARG A 482 11.58 23.00 -5.36
CA ARG A 482 11.43 21.65 -5.92
C ARG A 482 11.56 20.59 -4.82
N GLY A 483 10.55 19.71 -4.75
CA GLY A 483 10.45 18.73 -3.68
C GLY A 483 11.60 17.71 -3.68
N GLU A 484 12.24 17.48 -4.82
CA GLU A 484 13.41 16.59 -4.96
C GLU A 484 14.55 16.92 -3.98
N TRP A 485 14.74 18.20 -3.63
CA TRP A 485 15.75 18.63 -2.67
C TRP A 485 15.41 18.31 -1.22
N THR A 486 14.15 18.08 -0.89
CA THR A 486 13.75 17.67 0.45
C THR A 486 14.08 16.20 0.71
N ILE A 487 14.10 15.39 -0.35
CA ILE A 487 14.41 13.96 -0.27
C ILE A 487 15.93 13.77 -0.24
N ASN A 488 16.64 14.36 -1.20
CA ASN A 488 18.07 14.10 -1.41
C ASN A 488 18.99 15.22 -0.92
N GLY A 489 18.48 16.41 -0.63
CA GLY A 489 19.32 17.59 -0.41
C GLY A 489 19.89 18.17 -1.71
N LEU A 490 19.95 19.50 -1.76
CA LEU A 490 20.48 20.28 -2.88
C LEU A 490 22.00 20.40 -2.78
N ARG A 491 22.73 20.28 -3.89
CA ARG A 491 24.17 20.61 -3.98
C ARG A 491 24.39 21.85 -4.85
N ASN A 492 25.59 22.45 -4.75
CA ASN A 492 26.02 23.52 -5.65
C ASN A 492 25.94 23.09 -7.13
N ALA A 493 26.36 21.86 -7.44
CA ALA A 493 26.26 21.30 -8.78
C ALA A 493 24.83 21.27 -9.32
N ASP A 494 23.85 20.95 -8.47
CA ASP A 494 22.45 20.86 -8.88
C ASP A 494 21.88 22.27 -9.13
N LEU A 495 22.17 23.24 -8.26
CA LEU A 495 21.73 24.63 -8.45
C LEU A 495 22.36 25.28 -9.70
N ARG A 496 23.63 24.96 -10.03
CA ARG A 496 24.28 25.44 -11.25
C ARG A 496 23.60 24.94 -12.52
N LYS A 497 23.14 23.68 -12.55
CA LYS A 497 22.45 23.12 -13.73
C LYS A 497 21.16 23.89 -14.03
N HIS A 498 20.44 24.34 -13.00
CA HIS A 498 19.21 25.11 -13.19
C HIS A 498 19.45 26.60 -13.50
N LEU A 499 20.46 27.22 -12.87
CA LEU A 499 20.76 28.64 -13.09
C LEU A 499 21.56 28.92 -14.36
N TYR A 500 22.30 27.93 -14.86
CA TYR A 500 23.15 28.03 -16.04
C TYR A 500 22.93 26.81 -16.96
N PRO A 501 21.88 26.81 -17.78
CA PRO A 501 21.51 25.65 -18.61
C PRO A 501 22.56 25.33 -19.69
N LEU A 502 23.27 26.35 -20.19
CA LEU A 502 24.37 26.15 -21.14
C LEU A 502 25.67 25.74 -20.43
N PRO A 503 26.46 24.80 -20.98
CA PRO A 503 27.75 24.42 -20.41
C PRO A 503 28.72 25.62 -20.33
N ALA A 504 29.68 25.54 -19.40
CA ALA A 504 30.72 26.55 -19.33
C ALA A 504 31.67 26.41 -20.52
N ARG A 505 31.96 27.52 -21.20
CA ARG A 505 32.87 27.58 -22.35
C ARG A 505 34.34 27.52 -21.93
N SER A 506 34.65 27.76 -20.67
CA SER A 506 36.01 27.67 -20.12
C SER A 506 36.02 27.20 -18.65
N PRO A 507 37.15 26.63 -18.16
CA PRO A 507 37.34 26.28 -16.76
C PRO A 507 37.17 27.47 -15.81
N GLU A 508 37.59 28.67 -16.23
CA GLU A 508 37.43 29.91 -15.48
C GLU A 508 35.97 30.30 -15.32
N GLN A 509 35.18 30.19 -16.39
CA GLN A 509 33.74 30.43 -16.34
C GLN A 509 33.05 29.43 -15.41
N ALA A 510 33.47 28.16 -15.40
CA ALA A 510 32.96 27.15 -14.48
C ALA A 510 33.26 27.49 -13.01
N ARG A 511 34.49 27.96 -12.71
CA ARG A 511 34.90 28.44 -11.37
C ARG A 511 34.07 29.66 -10.93
N ARG A 512 33.91 30.66 -11.81
CA ARG A 512 33.09 31.86 -11.55
C ARG A 512 31.64 31.50 -11.24
N ARG A 513 31.01 30.61 -12.02
CA ARG A 513 29.64 30.11 -11.78
C ARG A 513 29.53 29.35 -10.44
N SER A 514 30.52 28.51 -10.12
CA SER A 514 30.61 27.81 -8.83
C SER A 514 30.65 28.78 -7.64
N ALA A 515 31.51 29.80 -7.71
CA ALA A 515 31.65 30.82 -6.67
C ALA A 515 30.36 31.64 -6.52
N ALA A 516 29.71 32.01 -7.63
CA ALA A 516 28.43 32.72 -7.62
C ALA A 516 27.32 31.91 -6.93
N VAL A 517 27.21 30.61 -7.22
CA VAL A 517 26.25 29.72 -6.55
C VAL A 517 26.59 29.55 -5.07
N SER A 518 27.87 29.44 -4.71
CA SER A 518 28.29 29.39 -3.31
C SER A 518 27.89 30.65 -2.52
N ARG A 519 27.97 31.83 -3.14
CA ARG A 519 27.47 33.08 -2.54
C ARG A 519 25.94 33.06 -2.36
N LYS A 520 25.18 32.59 -3.35
CA LYS A 520 23.72 32.41 -3.25
C LYS A 520 23.34 31.43 -2.12
N LEU A 521 24.03 30.30 -2.00
CA LEU A 521 23.80 29.34 -0.91
C LEU A 521 24.11 29.95 0.47
N ARG A 522 25.15 30.80 0.56
CA ARG A 522 25.48 31.51 1.80
C ARG A 522 24.41 32.54 2.17
N LEU A 523 23.91 33.29 1.18
CA LEU A 523 22.77 34.20 1.33
C LEU A 523 21.51 33.48 1.84
N LEU A 524 21.14 32.37 1.23
CA LEU A 524 19.98 31.56 1.64
C LEU A 524 20.12 30.99 3.07
N ARG A 525 21.35 30.63 3.48
CA ARG A 525 21.65 30.21 4.86
C ARG A 525 21.61 31.38 5.85
N ALA A 526 21.97 32.58 5.42
CA ALA A 526 21.90 33.77 6.25
C ALA A 526 20.44 34.10 6.59
N HIS A 527 19.57 34.07 5.59
CA HIS A 527 18.11 34.21 5.71
C HIS A 527 17.40 33.02 6.34
N GLY A 528 18.14 31.99 6.78
CA GLY A 528 17.57 30.84 7.45
C GLY A 528 16.71 29.94 6.56
N LEU A 529 16.66 30.12 5.24
CA LEU A 529 15.85 29.31 4.33
C LEU A 529 16.39 27.89 4.14
N ILE A 530 17.70 27.70 4.24
CA ILE A 530 18.36 26.40 4.08
C ILE A 530 19.37 26.15 5.19
N ARG A 531 19.64 24.87 5.47
CA ARG A 531 20.69 24.42 6.39
C ARG A 531 21.66 23.47 5.68
N LYS A 532 22.95 23.55 6.02
CA LYS A 532 23.98 22.63 5.51
C LYS A 532 23.96 21.34 6.34
N VAL A 533 24.06 20.19 5.67
CA VAL A 533 24.21 18.88 6.34
C VAL A 533 25.69 18.69 6.68
N GLN A 534 25.98 18.47 7.96
CA GLN A 534 27.35 18.28 8.46
C GLN A 534 28.04 17.10 7.75
N GLY A 535 29.33 17.25 7.45
CA GLY A 535 30.11 16.23 6.72
C GLY A 535 29.74 16.06 5.24
N SER A 536 28.91 16.92 4.65
CA SER A 536 28.53 16.81 3.24
C SER A 536 28.43 18.17 2.52
N HIS A 537 28.38 18.13 1.19
CA HIS A 537 28.08 19.30 0.34
C HIS A 537 26.57 19.50 0.08
N ARG A 538 25.71 18.88 0.89
CA ARG A 538 24.25 18.92 0.74
C ARG A 538 23.63 20.01 1.63
N TYR A 539 22.61 20.66 1.08
CA TYR A 539 21.80 21.67 1.75
C TYR A 539 20.35 21.21 1.77
N LEU A 540 19.68 21.34 2.91
CA LEU A 540 18.27 21.00 3.08
C LEU A 540 17.46 22.25 3.36
N LEU A 541 16.23 22.31 2.84
CA LEU A 541 15.29 23.37 3.18
C LEU A 541 14.99 23.33 4.68
N SER A 542 15.19 24.48 5.36
CA SER A 542 14.86 24.66 6.78
C SER A 542 13.35 24.63 6.99
N GLU A 543 12.91 24.56 8.23
CA GLU A 543 11.48 24.63 8.55
C GLU A 543 10.83 25.94 8.10
N ASP A 544 11.50 27.06 8.35
CA ASP A 544 11.00 28.39 8.01
C ASP A 544 11.04 28.61 6.50
N GLY A 545 12.07 28.09 5.81
CA GLY A 545 12.12 28.11 4.35
C GLY A 545 10.94 27.40 3.71
N ARG A 546 10.44 26.29 4.28
CA ARG A 546 9.26 25.59 3.75
C ARG A 546 7.98 26.40 3.97
N LYS A 547 7.86 27.03 5.14
CA LYS A 547 6.69 27.85 5.48
C LYS A 547 6.57 29.09 4.59
N LEU A 548 7.70 29.66 4.19
CA LEU A 548 7.75 30.93 3.47
C LEU A 548 7.73 30.75 1.95
N ILE A 549 8.49 29.80 1.41
CA ILE A 549 8.71 29.69 -0.05
C ILE A 549 7.43 29.34 -0.80
N THR A 550 6.62 28.39 -0.31
CA THR A 550 5.40 27.99 -1.01
C THR A 550 4.40 29.13 -1.10
N PRO A 551 3.99 29.79 0.01
CA PRO A 551 3.05 30.90 -0.06
C PRO A 551 3.57 32.10 -0.87
N LEU A 552 4.88 32.37 -0.81
CA LEU A 552 5.52 33.43 -1.60
C LEU A 552 5.41 33.20 -3.10
N LEU A 553 5.72 31.98 -3.56
CA LEU A 553 5.63 31.63 -4.98
C LEU A 553 4.17 31.60 -5.44
N THR A 554 3.26 31.12 -4.59
CA THR A 554 1.81 31.17 -4.88
C THR A 554 1.33 32.59 -5.05
N ALA A 555 1.67 33.51 -4.13
CA ALA A 555 1.25 34.91 -4.23
C ALA A 555 1.88 35.64 -5.42
N ARG A 556 3.13 35.34 -5.76
CA ARG A 556 3.78 35.91 -6.95
C ARG A 556 3.11 35.50 -8.26
N ASN A 557 2.60 34.27 -8.32
CA ASN A 557 1.99 33.71 -9.52
C ASN A 557 0.47 33.90 -9.58
N ALA A 558 -0.14 34.50 -8.55
CA ALA A 558 -1.57 34.79 -8.55
C ALA A 558 -1.86 36.00 -9.45
N ASP A 559 -2.95 35.92 -10.22
CA ASP A 559 -3.40 37.03 -11.06
C ASP A 559 -4.20 38.07 -10.24
N VAL A 560 -4.42 39.24 -10.83
CA VAL A 560 -5.11 40.36 -10.17
C VAL A 560 -6.55 39.99 -9.79
N GLN A 561 -7.24 39.17 -10.59
CA GLN A 561 -8.61 38.75 -10.32
C GLN A 561 -8.67 37.81 -9.10
N GLN A 562 -7.75 36.86 -9.02
CA GLN A 562 -7.58 35.95 -7.89
C GLN A 562 -7.26 36.69 -6.59
N LEU A 563 -6.40 37.71 -6.66
CA LEU A 563 -6.05 38.52 -5.49
C LEU A 563 -7.20 39.44 -5.07
N THR A 564 -7.94 40.01 -6.02
CA THR A 564 -9.09 40.89 -5.74
C THR A 564 -10.27 40.09 -5.16
N ALA A 565 -10.50 38.87 -5.63
CA ALA A 565 -11.52 37.97 -5.10
C ALA A 565 -11.26 37.50 -3.65
N LEU A 566 -10.03 37.65 -3.14
CA LEU A 566 -9.69 37.41 -1.73
C LEU A 566 -9.90 38.65 -0.86
N ALA A 567 -10.01 39.84 -1.48
CA ALA A 567 -10.21 41.13 -0.80
C ALA A 567 -11.70 41.55 -0.75
N ALA A 568 -12.53 41.01 -1.63
CA ALA A 568 -13.98 41.11 -1.64
C ALA A 568 -14.62 40.00 -0.80
#